data_AF-A0A0U5F3G0-F1
#
_entry.id   AF-A0A0U5F3G0-F1
#
_cell.length_a   1.000
_cell.length_b   1.000
_cell.length_c   1.000
_cell.angle_alpha   90.00
_cell.angle_beta   90.00
_cell.angle_gamma   90.00
#
_symmetry.space_group_name_H-M   'P 1'
#
loop_
_entity.id
_entity.type
_entity.pdbx_description
1 polymer ?
#
loop_
_entity_poly.entity_id
_entity_poly.type
_entity_poly.pdbx_seq_one_letter_code
_entity_poly.pdbx_strand_id
1 'polypeptide(L)'
;MGVAVLAYAYYLTITVKPRISALTTFMTAVFLVVIGTYLIFIAGSIIVLKLLQKNKGYYYRPRHFIAVSGMLQRMEQNGASLATICLLCSSVLVILFTSLTMYAGINDTVNSYAPRDLTIITSQKLTSQQESTINSVAKKHHAQLNKPVTFTTSAPQYGYWENNHFINQGDLQNMTNQTTNTVITMSTATYNRITDKHVKLAANKALIYSLAKAASRCFTDWYTKIPSYSYL
;
A
#
# COMPACT_ATOMS: atom_id res chain seq x y z
N MET A 1 -29.18 -3.14 -13.90
CA MET A 1 -28.48 -1.86 -13.75
C MET A 1 -27.41 -1.87 -12.65
N GLY A 2 -27.72 -2.20 -11.38
CA GLY A 2 -26.70 -2.20 -10.30
C GLY A 2 -25.46 -3.07 -10.58
N VAL A 3 -25.65 -4.28 -11.11
CA VAL A 3 -24.54 -5.17 -11.50
C VAL A 3 -23.65 -4.57 -12.60
N ALA A 4 -24.24 -3.90 -13.59
CA ALA A 4 -23.49 -3.26 -14.67
C ALA A 4 -22.66 -2.08 -14.16
N VAL A 5 -23.21 -1.28 -13.24
CA VAL A 5 -22.50 -0.14 -12.62
C VAL A 5 -21.32 -0.64 -11.78
N LEU A 6 -21.49 -1.70 -10.99
CA LEU A 6 -20.38 -2.30 -10.23
C LEU A 6 -19.33 -2.94 -11.14
N ALA A 7 -19.74 -3.63 -12.20
CA ALA A 7 -18.79 -4.20 -13.16
C ALA A 7 -17.93 -3.12 -13.83
N TYR A 8 -18.54 -1.99 -14.19
CA TYR A 8 -17.81 -0.85 -14.77
C TYR A 8 -16.89 -0.18 -13.74
N ALA A 9 -17.34 0.00 -12.49
CA ALA A 9 -16.50 0.53 -11.42
C ALA A 9 -15.26 -0.34 -11.17
N TYR A 10 -15.44 -1.66 -11.15
CA TYR A 10 -14.35 -2.62 -10.97
C TYR A 10 -13.38 -2.62 -12.16
N TYR A 11 -13.90 -2.51 -13.39
CA TYR A 11 -13.09 -2.35 -14.60
C TYR A 11 -12.19 -1.10 -14.54
N LEU A 12 -12.75 0.03 -14.10
CA LEU A 12 -11.97 1.25 -13.89
C LEU A 12 -10.86 1.06 -12.85
N THR A 13 -11.17 0.43 -11.71
CA THR A 13 -10.17 0.20 -10.65
C THR A 13 -9.01 -0.67 -11.11
N ILE A 14 -9.25 -1.71 -11.91
CA ILE A 14 -8.18 -2.60 -12.40
C ILE A 14 -7.33 -1.95 -13.50
N THR A 15 -7.95 -1.16 -14.37
CA THR A 15 -7.25 -0.58 -15.54
C THR A 15 -6.36 0.60 -15.15
N VAL A 16 -6.70 1.28 -14.06
CA VAL A 16 -5.99 2.46 -13.58
C VAL A 16 -4.67 2.07 -12.91
N LYS A 17 -3.55 2.44 -13.55
CA LYS A 17 -2.20 2.21 -13.00
C LYS A 17 -1.97 3.06 -11.74
N PRO A 18 -1.21 2.56 -10.74
CA PRO A 18 -0.89 3.30 -9.53
C PRO A 18 0.00 4.49 -9.88
N ARG A 19 -0.62 5.67 -10.04
CA ARG A 19 0.02 6.95 -10.31
C ARG A 19 -0.70 8.04 -9.53
N ILE A 20 0.00 9.12 -9.16
CA ILE A 20 -0.65 10.26 -8.49
C ILE A 20 -1.76 10.85 -9.36
N SER A 21 -1.57 10.91 -10.69
CA SER A 21 -2.59 11.40 -11.62
C SER A 21 -3.86 10.54 -11.71
N ALA A 22 -3.80 9.29 -11.22
CA ALA A 22 -4.92 8.37 -11.22
C ALA A 22 -5.84 8.50 -9.98
N LEU A 23 -5.44 9.32 -9.00
CA LEU A 23 -6.17 9.52 -7.75
C LEU A 23 -7.60 10.04 -7.99
N THR A 24 -7.78 10.95 -8.95
CA THR A 24 -9.09 11.51 -9.30
C THR A 24 -10.03 10.45 -9.84
N THR A 25 -9.57 9.63 -10.80
CA THR A 25 -10.35 8.52 -11.35
C THR A 25 -10.70 7.48 -10.29
N PHE A 26 -9.77 7.18 -9.38
CA PHE A 26 -10.01 6.27 -8.26
C PHE A 26 -11.12 6.81 -7.33
N MET A 27 -11.09 8.10 -6.98
CA MET A 27 -12.15 8.71 -6.18
C MET A 27 -13.51 8.62 -6.86
N THR A 28 -13.58 8.87 -8.17
CA THR A 28 -14.83 8.68 -8.93
C THR A 28 -15.31 7.22 -8.91
N ALA A 29 -14.39 6.25 -9.05
CA ALA A 29 -14.73 4.83 -8.98
C ALA A 29 -15.32 4.45 -7.61
N VAL A 30 -14.81 4.98 -6.51
CA VAL A 30 -15.34 4.74 -5.15
C VAL A 30 -16.79 5.19 -5.03
N PHE A 31 -17.15 6.40 -5.50
CA PHE A 31 -18.54 6.85 -5.52
C PHE A 31 -19.43 5.92 -6.33
N LEU A 32 -18.93 5.44 -7.47
CA LEU A 32 -19.66 4.53 -8.34
C LEU A 32 -19.90 3.16 -7.68
N VAL A 33 -18.93 2.65 -6.90
CA VAL A 33 -19.10 1.44 -6.09
C VAL A 33 -20.19 1.63 -5.02
N VAL A 34 -20.22 2.77 -4.33
CA VAL A 34 -21.23 3.04 -3.28
C VAL A 34 -22.64 3.04 -3.89
N ILE A 35 -22.84 3.75 -5.01
CA ILE A 35 -24.13 3.80 -5.71
C ILE A 35 -24.52 2.41 -6.24
N GLY A 36 -23.58 1.69 -6.85
CA GLY A 36 -23.82 0.35 -7.39
C GLY A 36 -24.23 -0.66 -6.31
N THR A 37 -23.56 -0.62 -5.16
CA THR A 37 -23.86 -1.49 -4.02
C THR A 37 -25.25 -1.18 -3.46
N TYR A 38 -25.61 0.10 -3.30
CA TYR A 38 -26.93 0.51 -2.85
C TYR A 38 -28.05 0.01 -3.78
N LEU A 39 -27.89 0.17 -5.09
CA LEU A 39 -28.84 -0.32 -6.09
C LEU A 39 -28.96 -1.84 -6.11
N ILE A 40 -27.86 -2.58 -5.92
CA ILE A 40 -27.88 -4.04 -5.80
C ILE A 40 -28.62 -4.47 -4.54
N PHE A 41 -28.43 -3.82 -3.41
CA PHE A 41 -29.13 -4.23 -2.19
C PHE A 41 -30.64 -4.05 -2.31
N ILE A 42 -31.10 -2.92 -2.88
CA ILE A 42 -32.52 -2.69 -3.08
C ILE A 42 -33.13 -3.71 -4.05
N ALA A 43 -32.56 -3.85 -5.25
CA ALA A 43 -33.12 -4.75 -6.27
C ALA A 43 -32.87 -6.22 -5.95
N GLY A 44 -31.68 -6.54 -5.43
CA GLY A 44 -31.23 -7.90 -5.11
C GLY A 44 -32.01 -8.50 -3.94
N SER A 45 -32.30 -7.72 -2.89
CA SER A 45 -33.15 -8.15 -1.77
C SER A 45 -34.53 -8.64 -2.25
N ILE A 46 -35.13 -7.93 -3.22
CA ILE A 46 -36.42 -8.28 -3.82
C ILE A 46 -36.29 -9.51 -4.74
N ILE A 47 -35.22 -9.60 -5.54
CA ILE A 47 -34.96 -10.72 -6.45
C ILE A 47 -34.72 -12.02 -5.67
N VAL A 48 -33.94 -11.99 -4.59
CA VAL A 48 -33.68 -13.15 -3.73
C VAL A 48 -34.99 -13.70 -3.18
N LEU A 49 -35.90 -12.82 -2.72
CA LEU A 49 -37.17 -13.25 -2.18
C LEU A 49 -38.12 -13.81 -3.25
N LYS A 50 -38.12 -13.24 -4.47
CA LYS A 50 -38.82 -13.82 -5.63
C LYS A 50 -38.23 -15.17 -6.07
N LEU A 51 -36.92 -15.35 -5.97
CA LEU A 51 -36.25 -16.62 -6.27
C LEU A 51 -36.63 -17.71 -5.26
N LEU A 52 -36.75 -17.34 -3.97
CA LEU A 52 -37.24 -18.22 -2.91
C LEU A 52 -38.71 -18.64 -3.13
N GLN A 53 -39.57 -17.74 -3.61
CA GLN A 53 -40.95 -18.09 -4.00
C GLN A 53 -41.00 -19.10 -5.15
N LYS A 54 -40.04 -19.06 -6.07
CA LYS A 54 -40.02 -19.91 -7.27
C LYS A 54 -39.59 -21.36 -6.98
N ASN A 55 -39.01 -21.62 -5.80
CA ASN A 55 -38.56 -22.96 -5.42
C ASN A 55 -39.74 -23.82 -4.90
N LYS A 56 -40.28 -24.68 -5.77
CA LYS A 56 -41.55 -25.40 -5.58
C LYS A 56 -41.62 -26.30 -4.33
N GLY A 57 -40.48 -26.73 -3.76
CA GLY A 57 -40.43 -27.57 -2.56
C GLY A 57 -40.74 -26.85 -1.23
N TYR A 58 -40.61 -25.53 -1.18
CA TYR A 58 -40.84 -24.72 0.04
C TYR A 58 -42.18 -23.96 0.00
N TYR A 59 -42.62 -23.56 -1.20
CA TYR A 59 -43.73 -22.62 -1.39
C TYR A 59 -45.14 -23.25 -1.31
N TYR A 60 -45.29 -24.53 -1.65
CA TYR A 60 -46.60 -25.22 -1.69
C TYR A 60 -47.09 -25.78 -0.34
N ARG A 61 -46.46 -25.40 0.78
CA ARG A 61 -47.02 -25.66 2.12
C ARG A 61 -47.90 -24.47 2.53
N PRO A 62 -49.18 -24.68 2.91
CA PRO A 62 -50.15 -23.59 3.18
C PRO A 62 -49.72 -22.60 4.26
N ARG A 63 -48.82 -23.01 5.17
CA ARG A 63 -48.24 -22.16 6.23
C ARG A 63 -47.16 -21.17 5.74
N HIS A 64 -46.51 -21.44 4.60
CA HIS A 64 -45.39 -20.64 4.09
C HIS A 64 -45.85 -19.58 3.08
N PHE A 65 -46.94 -19.81 2.36
CA PHE A 65 -47.47 -18.88 1.35
C PHE A 65 -47.94 -17.53 1.93
N ILE A 66 -48.65 -17.58 3.07
CA ILE A 66 -49.14 -16.38 3.78
C ILE A 66 -47.97 -15.59 4.40
N ALA A 67 -46.99 -16.30 4.97
CA ALA A 67 -45.82 -15.70 5.58
C ALA A 67 -44.90 -15.03 4.54
N VAL A 68 -44.67 -15.68 3.39
CA VAL A 68 -43.77 -15.17 2.35
C VAL A 68 -44.37 -13.97 1.62
N SER A 69 -45.67 -13.98 1.32
CA SER A 69 -46.35 -12.83 0.69
C SER A 69 -46.38 -11.60 1.62
N GLY A 70 -46.63 -11.79 2.92
CA GLY A 70 -46.57 -10.71 3.91
C GLY A 70 -45.14 -10.20 4.18
N MET A 71 -44.12 -11.07 4.08
CA MET A 71 -42.72 -10.70 4.24
C MET A 71 -42.17 -9.97 3.01
N LEU A 72 -42.59 -10.35 1.80
CA LEU A 72 -42.23 -9.67 0.55
C LEU A 72 -42.71 -8.22 0.55
N GLN A 73 -43.96 -7.99 0.93
CA GLN A 73 -44.53 -6.64 0.97
C GLN A 73 -43.84 -5.76 2.02
N ARG A 74 -43.39 -6.35 3.15
CA ARG A 74 -42.60 -5.65 4.18
C ARG A 74 -41.14 -5.41 3.77
N MET A 75 -40.53 -6.32 2.99
CA MET A 75 -39.18 -6.15 2.44
C MET A 75 -39.14 -5.16 1.28
N GLU A 76 -40.21 -5.05 0.49
CA GLU A 76 -40.34 -4.03 -0.55
C GLU A 76 -40.44 -2.63 0.07
N GLN A 77 -41.23 -2.48 1.14
CA GLN A 77 -41.38 -1.20 1.85
C GLN A 77 -40.14 -0.83 2.70
N ASN A 78 -39.42 -1.81 3.26
CA ASN A 78 -38.26 -1.57 4.14
C ASN A 78 -36.90 -1.92 3.50
N GLY A 79 -36.86 -2.23 2.20
CA GLY A 79 -35.64 -2.66 1.49
C GLY A 79 -34.56 -1.57 1.47
N ALA A 80 -34.97 -0.30 1.43
CA ALA A 80 -34.08 0.84 1.55
C ALA A 80 -33.37 0.89 2.93
N SER A 81 -34.10 0.60 4.01
CA SER A 81 -33.54 0.56 5.38
C SER A 81 -32.52 -0.58 5.54
N LEU A 82 -32.81 -1.75 4.95
CA LEU A 82 -31.88 -2.89 4.95
C LEU A 82 -30.58 -2.56 4.22
N ALA A 83 -30.68 -1.91 3.04
CA ALA A 83 -29.52 -1.47 2.27
C ALA A 83 -28.64 -0.48 3.06
N THR A 84 -29.27 0.48 3.75
CA THR A 84 -28.56 1.48 4.56
C THR A 84 -27.79 0.84 5.72
N ILE A 85 -28.40 -0.06 6.50
CA ILE A 85 -27.71 -0.74 7.61
C ILE A 85 -26.53 -1.56 7.09
N CYS A 86 -26.68 -2.24 5.96
CA CYS A 86 -25.60 -3.01 5.36
C CYS A 86 -24.43 -2.12 4.91
N LEU A 87 -24.72 -0.98 4.30
CA LEU A 87 -23.70 0.00 3.94
C LEU A 87 -22.96 0.55 5.16
N LEU A 88 -23.68 0.85 6.25
CA LEU A 88 -23.07 1.28 7.51
C LEU A 88 -22.18 0.20 8.13
N CYS A 89 -22.62 -1.06 8.12
CA CYS A 89 -21.81 -2.17 8.62
C CYS A 89 -20.53 -2.33 7.78
N SER A 90 -20.65 -2.24 6.45
CA SER A 90 -19.51 -2.34 5.53
C SER A 90 -18.52 -1.20 5.73
N SER A 91 -18.97 0.04 5.92
CA SER A 91 -18.09 1.18 6.16
C SER A 91 -17.36 1.05 7.50
N VAL A 92 -18.04 0.61 8.56
CA VAL A 92 -17.41 0.31 9.86
C VAL A 92 -16.34 -0.78 9.72
N LEU A 93 -16.62 -1.86 8.99
CA LEU A 93 -15.64 -2.91 8.72
C LEU A 93 -14.42 -2.37 7.98
N VAL A 94 -14.60 -1.57 6.93
CA VAL A 94 -13.49 -0.96 6.17
C VAL A 94 -12.62 -0.09 7.07
N ILE A 95 -13.23 0.75 7.92
CA ILE A 95 -12.51 1.58 8.87
C ILE A 95 -11.73 0.73 9.87
N LEU A 96 -12.34 -0.32 10.43
CA LEU A 96 -11.68 -1.25 11.35
C LEU A 96 -10.47 -1.94 10.70
N PHE A 97 -10.63 -2.50 9.50
CA PHE A 97 -9.53 -3.13 8.78
C PHE A 97 -8.42 -2.14 8.42
N THR A 98 -8.78 -0.91 8.05
CA THR A 98 -7.81 0.16 7.78
C THR A 98 -6.99 0.46 9.03
N SER A 99 -7.65 0.63 10.18
CA SER A 99 -6.98 0.87 11.47
C SER A 99 -6.07 -0.29 11.88
N LEU A 100 -6.53 -1.53 11.72
CA LEU A 100 -5.71 -2.72 12.01
C LEU A 100 -4.47 -2.79 11.11
N THR A 101 -4.64 -2.53 9.82
CA THR A 101 -3.54 -2.55 8.84
C THR A 101 -2.55 -1.41 9.11
N MET A 102 -3.05 -0.21 9.43
CA MET A 102 -2.21 0.93 9.78
C MET A 102 -1.44 0.67 11.07
N TYR A 103 -2.10 0.12 12.09
CA TYR A 103 -1.46 -0.22 13.36
C TYR A 103 -0.36 -1.28 13.19
N ALA A 104 -0.62 -2.33 12.40
CA ALA A 104 0.39 -3.34 12.10
C ALA A 104 1.53 -2.78 11.23
N GLY A 105 1.21 -1.93 10.24
CA GLY A 105 2.18 -1.41 9.27
C GLY A 105 3.03 -0.24 9.76
N ILE A 106 2.61 0.48 10.82
CA ILE A 106 3.34 1.67 11.29
C ILE A 106 4.74 1.31 11.75
N ASN A 107 4.92 0.17 12.43
CA ASN A 107 6.22 -0.24 12.95
C ASN A 107 7.18 -0.59 11.81
N ASP A 108 6.70 -1.31 10.78
CA ASP A 108 7.50 -1.64 9.59
C ASP A 108 7.85 -0.39 8.79
N THR A 109 6.93 0.57 8.72
CA THR A 109 7.15 1.87 8.07
C THR A 109 8.21 2.66 8.81
N VAL A 110 8.08 2.82 10.14
CA VAL A 110 9.05 3.55 10.96
C VAL A 110 10.43 2.92 10.87
N ASN A 111 10.54 1.59 10.99
CA ASN A 111 11.83 0.89 10.88
C ASN A 111 12.48 1.04 9.49
N SER A 112 11.67 1.19 8.44
CA SER A 112 12.17 1.38 7.07
C SER A 112 12.64 2.81 6.80
N TYR A 113 11.93 3.82 7.32
CA TYR A 113 12.24 5.23 7.13
C TYR A 113 13.32 5.75 8.10
N ALA A 114 13.31 5.27 9.34
CA ALA A 114 14.23 5.66 10.41
C ALA A 114 14.82 4.42 11.10
N PRO A 115 15.73 3.67 10.43
CA PRO A 115 16.35 2.48 11.02
C PRO A 115 17.29 2.79 12.20
N ARG A 116 17.60 4.07 12.41
CA ARG A 116 18.43 4.60 13.50
C ARG A 116 17.74 5.81 14.10
N ASP A 117 17.84 5.93 15.43
CA ASP A 117 17.23 7.03 16.19
C ASP A 117 17.78 8.41 15.79
N LEU A 118 19.05 8.46 15.36
CA LEU A 118 19.73 9.68 14.92
C LEU A 118 20.54 9.41 13.65
N THR A 119 20.29 10.22 12.61
CA THR A 119 21.06 10.22 11.36
C THR A 119 21.50 11.65 11.05
N ILE A 120 22.79 11.85 10.84
CA ILE A 120 23.37 13.15 10.47
C ILE A 120 23.84 13.06 9.02
N ILE A 121 23.26 13.87 8.15
CA ILE A 121 23.62 13.96 6.73
C ILE A 121 24.40 15.26 6.53
N THR A 122 25.63 15.15 6.02
CA THR A 122 26.51 16.30 5.78
C THR A 122 27.24 16.10 4.46
N SER A 123 27.42 17.19 3.70
CA SER A 123 28.18 17.19 2.44
C SER A 123 29.69 17.01 2.65
N GLN A 124 30.17 17.29 3.86
CA GLN A 124 31.57 17.17 4.24
C GLN A 124 31.75 16.15 5.36
N LYS A 125 32.90 15.48 5.39
CA LYS A 125 33.26 14.57 6.48
C LYS A 125 33.24 15.36 7.80
N LEU A 126 32.69 14.75 8.86
CA LEU A 126 32.68 15.38 10.18
C LEU A 126 34.11 15.70 10.63
N THR A 127 34.30 16.93 11.11
CA THR A 127 35.54 17.36 11.73
C THR A 127 35.61 16.81 13.17
N SER A 128 36.81 16.52 13.67
CA SER A 128 37.02 16.00 15.04
C SER A 128 36.38 16.88 16.13
N GLN A 129 36.27 18.18 15.89
CA GLN A 129 35.61 19.12 16.78
C GLN A 129 34.09 18.88 16.84
N GLN A 130 33.44 18.63 15.71
CA GLN A 130 32.00 18.32 15.66
C GLN A 130 31.69 16.99 16.32
N GLU A 131 32.56 15.99 16.13
CA GLU A 131 32.44 14.70 16.81
C GLU A 131 32.57 14.84 18.34
N SER A 132 33.49 15.69 18.80
CA SER A 132 33.64 15.98 20.24
C SER A 132 32.41 16.67 20.84
N THR A 133 31.75 17.57 20.08
CA THR A 133 30.51 18.22 20.50
C THR A 133 29.37 17.20 20.60
N ILE A 134 29.21 16.32 19.62
CA ILE A 134 28.19 15.25 19.63
C ILE A 134 28.36 14.36 20.86
N ASN A 135 29.59 13.93 21.15
CA ASN A 135 29.90 13.11 22.32
C ASN A 135 29.62 13.85 23.64
N SER A 136 29.90 15.15 23.69
CA SER A 136 29.68 15.97 24.89
C SER A 136 28.19 16.17 25.17
N VAL A 137 27.39 16.42 24.13
CA VAL A 137 25.93 16.56 24.22
C VAL A 137 25.29 15.22 24.61
N ALA A 138 25.73 14.12 24.01
CA ALA A 138 25.23 12.78 24.37
C ALA A 138 25.49 12.45 25.84
N LYS A 139 26.69 12.75 26.35
CA LYS A 139 27.02 12.58 27.78
C LYS A 139 26.16 13.47 28.68
N LYS A 140 25.93 14.73 28.30
CA LYS A 140 25.10 15.68 29.06
C LYS A 140 23.65 15.21 29.20
N HIS A 141 23.11 14.55 28.18
CA HIS A 141 21.73 14.05 28.17
C HIS A 141 21.62 12.55 28.49
N HIS A 142 22.70 11.93 29.01
CA HIS A 142 22.76 10.51 29.36
C HIS A 142 22.36 9.54 28.21
N ALA A 143 22.59 9.93 26.96
CA ALA A 143 22.30 9.11 25.80
C ALA A 143 23.43 8.09 25.57
N GLN A 144 23.07 6.81 25.44
CA GLN A 144 24.02 5.75 25.08
C GLN A 144 24.25 5.75 23.56
N LEU A 145 25.41 6.22 23.13
CA LEU A 145 25.82 6.16 21.74
C LEU A 145 26.25 4.72 21.38
N ASN A 146 25.34 3.97 20.76
CA ASN A 146 25.71 2.71 20.10
C ASN A 146 26.60 2.99 18.87
N LYS A 147 27.43 2.01 18.50
CA LYS A 147 28.48 2.10 17.45
C LYS A 147 28.06 3.00 16.27
N PRO A 148 28.67 4.19 16.10
CA PRO A 148 28.33 5.08 15.00
C PRO A 148 28.76 4.46 13.68
N VAL A 149 27.86 4.44 12.70
CA VAL A 149 28.14 3.94 11.35
C VAL A 149 28.23 5.14 10.42
N THR A 150 29.43 5.42 9.92
CA THR A 150 29.67 6.52 8.97
C THR A 150 29.98 5.95 7.60
N PHE A 151 29.30 6.46 6.58
CA PHE A 151 29.53 6.11 5.18
C PHE A 151 29.29 7.32 4.29
N THR A 152 29.94 7.32 3.14
CA THR A 152 29.80 8.37 2.13
C THR A 152 28.95 7.83 0.98
N THR A 153 27.99 8.63 0.54
CA THR A 153 27.09 8.34 -0.58
C THR A 153 27.09 9.51 -1.55
N SER A 154 26.64 9.26 -2.78
CA SER A 154 26.31 10.35 -3.71
C SER A 154 25.10 11.14 -3.19
N ALA A 155 24.95 12.37 -3.69
CA ALA A 155 23.68 13.07 -3.56
C ALA A 155 22.54 12.19 -4.11
N PRO A 156 21.35 12.20 -3.48
CA PRO A 156 20.18 11.50 -4.01
C PRO A 156 19.89 11.98 -5.43
N GLN A 157 19.59 11.02 -6.32
CA GLN A 157 19.17 11.30 -7.69
C GLN A 157 17.71 10.84 -7.84
N TYR A 158 16.86 11.72 -8.33
CA TYR A 158 15.42 11.45 -8.46
C TYR A 158 15.09 11.06 -9.90
N GLY A 159 14.21 10.08 -10.07
CA GLY A 159 13.86 9.59 -11.40
C GLY A 159 12.80 8.50 -11.40
N TYR A 160 12.67 7.82 -12.54
CA TYR A 160 11.77 6.70 -12.72
C TYR A 160 12.41 5.60 -13.59
N TRP A 161 11.90 4.38 -13.47
CA TRP A 161 12.36 3.26 -14.27
C TRP A 161 11.46 3.07 -15.48
N GLU A 162 12.04 2.99 -16.67
CA GLU A 162 11.36 2.68 -17.92
C GLU A 162 12.16 1.60 -18.66
N ASN A 163 11.53 0.47 -18.98
CA ASN A 163 12.15 -0.62 -19.75
C ASN A 163 13.54 -1.05 -19.25
N ASN A 164 13.69 -1.22 -17.93
CA ASN A 164 14.95 -1.60 -17.26
C ASN A 164 16.05 -0.52 -17.27
N HIS A 165 15.75 0.71 -17.70
CA HIS A 165 16.64 1.86 -17.62
C HIS A 165 16.11 2.88 -16.60
N PHE A 166 17.01 3.42 -15.78
CA PHE A 166 16.67 4.50 -14.86
C PHE A 166 16.82 5.85 -15.57
N ILE A 167 15.73 6.57 -15.70
CA ILE A 167 15.71 7.93 -16.25
C ILE A 167 15.92 8.91 -15.09
N ASN A 168 17.11 9.49 -15.03
CA ASN A 168 17.50 10.45 -14.02
C ASN A 168 16.92 11.85 -14.36
N GLN A 169 16.17 12.43 -13.44
CA GLN A 169 15.61 13.79 -13.53
C GLN A 169 16.47 14.81 -12.77
N GLY A 170 17.50 14.36 -12.05
CA GLY A 170 18.46 15.18 -11.33
C GLY A 170 18.06 15.38 -9.87
N ASP A 171 18.04 16.64 -9.46
CA ASP A 171 17.77 17.05 -8.07
C ASP A 171 16.26 17.31 -7.83
N LEU A 172 15.90 17.58 -6.58
CA LEU A 172 14.53 17.78 -6.09
C LEU A 172 13.73 18.80 -6.91
N GLN A 173 14.40 19.82 -7.47
CA GLN A 173 13.76 20.90 -8.25
C GLN A 173 13.17 20.43 -9.58
N ASN A 174 13.66 19.31 -10.13
CA ASN A 174 13.25 18.79 -11.42
C ASN A 174 12.23 17.63 -11.30
N MET A 175 11.71 17.38 -10.09
CA MET A 175 10.70 16.36 -9.88
C MET A 175 9.43 16.70 -10.64
N THR A 176 8.86 15.69 -11.30
CA THR A 176 7.57 15.78 -11.98
C THR A 176 6.60 14.75 -11.43
N ASN A 177 5.35 14.77 -11.88
CA ASN A 177 4.35 13.75 -11.53
C ASN A 177 4.73 12.32 -11.94
N GLN A 178 5.82 12.15 -12.70
CA GLN A 178 6.36 10.86 -13.14
C GLN A 178 7.48 10.36 -12.23
N THR A 179 8.05 11.19 -11.35
CA THR A 179 9.12 10.79 -10.45
C THR A 179 8.57 9.81 -9.42
N THR A 180 9.12 8.60 -9.39
CA THR A 180 8.65 7.53 -8.47
C THR A 180 9.75 6.99 -7.57
N ASN A 181 11.02 7.23 -7.90
CA ASN A 181 12.16 6.57 -7.26
C ASN A 181 13.28 7.56 -6.94
N THR A 182 13.98 7.31 -5.84
CA THR A 182 15.24 7.96 -5.49
C THR A 182 16.34 6.92 -5.50
N VAL A 183 17.45 7.22 -6.16
CA VAL A 183 18.64 6.36 -6.23
C VAL A 183 19.79 7.07 -5.53
N ILE A 184 20.46 6.34 -4.64
CA ILE A 184 21.67 6.77 -3.96
C ILE A 184 22.75 5.76 -4.29
N THR A 185 23.93 6.24 -4.69
CA THR A 185 25.07 5.38 -5.03
C THR A 185 26.13 5.44 -3.94
N MET A 186 26.86 4.33 -3.77
CA MET A 186 27.97 4.23 -2.84
C MET A 186 29.10 3.39 -3.47
N SER A 187 30.33 3.58 -3.00
CA SER A 187 31.45 2.77 -3.48
C SER A 187 31.35 1.32 -2.98
N THR A 188 31.86 0.39 -3.79
CA THR A 188 31.88 -1.05 -3.47
C THR A 188 32.66 -1.36 -2.20
N ALA A 189 33.75 -0.63 -1.94
CA ALA A 189 34.51 -0.71 -0.70
C ALA A 189 33.68 -0.31 0.53
N THR A 190 32.87 0.76 0.40
CA THR A 190 31.97 1.20 1.48
C THR A 190 30.88 0.17 1.74
N TYR A 191 30.26 -0.37 0.69
CA TYR A 191 29.25 -1.41 0.79
C TYR A 191 29.77 -2.66 1.50
N ASN A 192 30.95 -3.14 1.10
CA ASN A 192 31.59 -4.32 1.70
C ASN A 192 31.91 -4.10 3.19
N ARG A 193 32.33 -2.89 3.58
CA ARG A 193 32.62 -2.53 4.99
C ARG A 193 31.37 -2.52 5.88
N ILE A 194 30.23 -2.06 5.36
CA ILE A 194 29.00 -1.93 6.17
C ILE A 194 28.16 -3.21 6.21
N THR A 195 28.33 -4.10 5.22
CA THR A 195 27.57 -5.36 5.12
C THR A 195 28.38 -6.60 5.48
N ASP A 196 29.67 -6.45 5.80
CA ASP A 196 30.63 -7.54 6.00
C ASP A 196 30.65 -8.55 4.83
N LYS A 197 30.35 -8.09 3.61
CA LYS A 197 30.38 -8.88 2.38
C LYS A 197 31.62 -8.56 1.56
N HIS A 198 32.04 -9.50 0.71
CA HIS A 198 33.17 -9.33 -0.21
C HIS A 198 32.71 -9.35 -1.67
N VAL A 199 31.84 -8.42 -2.04
CA VAL A 199 31.35 -8.33 -3.42
C VAL A 199 32.41 -7.65 -4.29
N LYS A 200 32.82 -8.32 -5.38
CA LYS A 200 33.62 -7.74 -6.45
C LYS A 200 32.71 -7.52 -7.67
N LEU A 201 32.63 -6.28 -8.13
CA LEU A 201 31.87 -5.90 -9.32
C LEU A 201 32.82 -5.68 -10.50
N ALA A 202 32.40 -6.11 -11.69
CA ALA A 202 33.10 -5.77 -12.93
C ALA A 202 32.87 -4.29 -13.28
N ALA A 203 33.74 -3.70 -14.12
CA ALA A 203 33.74 -2.26 -14.44
C ALA A 203 32.38 -1.71 -14.94
N ASN A 204 31.53 -2.55 -15.54
CA ASN A 204 30.26 -2.16 -16.15
C ASN A 204 29.03 -2.71 -15.40
N LYS A 205 29.19 -3.18 -14.15
CA LYS A 205 28.10 -3.78 -13.37
C LYS A 205 27.83 -2.98 -12.11
N ALA A 206 26.56 -2.89 -11.74
CA ALA A 206 26.11 -2.21 -10.53
C ALA A 206 25.26 -3.17 -9.68
N LEU A 207 25.49 -3.17 -8.37
CA LEU A 207 24.63 -3.90 -7.44
C LEU A 207 23.47 -2.98 -7.02
N ILE A 208 22.24 -3.42 -7.25
CA ILE A 208 21.04 -2.70 -6.80
C ILE A 208 20.60 -3.29 -5.47
N TYR A 209 20.46 -2.43 -4.46
CA TYR A 209 19.86 -2.77 -3.18
C TYR A 209 18.57 -1.97 -3.01
N SER A 210 17.46 -2.68 -2.79
CA SER A 210 16.15 -2.10 -2.49
C SER A 210 15.63 -2.71 -1.20
N LEU A 211 15.20 -1.86 -0.26
CA LEU A 211 14.52 -2.31 0.97
C LEU A 211 13.12 -2.83 0.66
N ALA A 212 12.47 -2.31 -0.38
CA ALA A 212 11.24 -2.88 -0.89
C ALA A 212 11.58 -4.23 -1.53
N LYS A 213 10.96 -5.30 -1.01
CA LYS A 213 10.98 -6.65 -1.60
C LYS A 213 10.85 -6.49 -3.10
N ALA A 214 11.84 -6.96 -3.87
CA ALA A 214 11.74 -6.93 -5.31
C ALA A 214 10.40 -7.57 -5.67
N ALA A 215 9.56 -6.86 -6.43
CA ALA A 215 8.35 -7.42 -7.01
C ALA A 215 8.75 -8.42 -8.12
N SER A 216 9.55 -9.44 -7.76
CA SER A 216 9.70 -10.64 -8.57
C SER A 216 8.42 -11.43 -8.39
N ARG A 217 7.56 -11.29 -9.40
CA ARG A 217 6.48 -12.19 -9.79
C ARG A 217 6.54 -13.56 -9.10
N CYS A 218 5.84 -13.75 -7.99
CA CYS A 218 5.18 -15.01 -7.65
C CYS A 218 4.31 -14.81 -6.40
N PHE A 219 3.05 -15.21 -6.49
CA PHE A 219 1.99 -14.99 -5.50
C PHE A 219 2.03 -16.02 -4.36
N THR A 220 3.18 -16.59 -4.02
CA THR A 220 3.28 -17.76 -3.14
C THR A 220 4.52 -17.72 -2.27
N ASP A 221 4.67 -16.70 -1.41
CA ASP A 221 5.51 -16.86 -0.21
C ASP A 221 5.17 -15.79 0.84
N TRP A 222 4.28 -16.21 1.75
CA TRP A 222 4.13 -15.64 3.07
C TRP A 222 5.23 -16.24 3.97
N TYR A 223 5.85 -15.40 4.80
CA TYR A 223 6.87 -15.76 5.81
C TYR A 223 8.26 -16.19 5.30
N THR A 224 9.05 -15.24 4.78
CA THR A 224 10.50 -15.23 5.04
C THR A 224 11.08 -13.81 4.85
N LYS A 225 11.79 -13.35 5.87
CA LYS A 225 12.46 -12.05 5.97
C LYS A 225 13.84 -12.17 5.32
N ILE A 226 13.93 -12.10 3.99
CA ILE A 226 15.22 -12.13 3.27
C ILE A 226 15.23 -11.04 2.17
N PRO A 227 16.20 -10.11 2.17
CA PRO A 227 16.34 -9.10 1.12
C PRO A 227 16.75 -9.76 -0.21
N SER A 228 16.02 -9.40 -1.28
CA SER A 228 16.25 -9.86 -2.66
C SER A 228 17.38 -9.06 -3.32
N TYR A 229 18.43 -9.75 -3.77
CA TYR A 229 19.54 -9.16 -4.53
C TYR A 229 19.35 -9.49 -6.02
N SER A 230 19.27 -8.48 -6.88
CA SER A 230 19.25 -8.65 -8.34
C SER A 230 20.53 -8.07 -8.94
N TYR A 231 21.23 -8.89 -9.72
CA TYR A 231 22.41 -8.48 -10.47
C TYR A 231 21.99 -8.03 -11.86
N LEU A 232 22.44 -6.84 -12.29
CA LEU A 232 22.46 -6.40 -13.69
C LEU A 232 23.93 -6.13 -14.07
#